data_AF-A0A1Q3NN40-F1
#
_entry.id   AF-A0A1Q3NN40-F1
#
_cell.length_a   1.000
_cell.length_b   1.000
_cell.length_c   1.000
_cell.angle_alpha   90.00
_cell.angle_beta   90.00
_cell.angle_gamma   90.00
#
_symmetry.space_group_name_H-M   'P 1'
#
loop_
_entity.id
_entity.type
_entity.pdbx_description
1 polymer ?
#
loop_
_entity_poly.entity_id
_entity_poly.type
_entity_poly.pdbx_seq_one_letter_code
_entity_poly.pdbx_strand_id
1 'polypeptide(L)'
;MKEITRIHIAKTSYDIEIGAKKELEKYITKLELYADDPNLLEDIEIRLTEILSDRGIEKDGVITAEDVTAIREQLGDPKEFMGEGDIAVGPETFDDDNKPPHRLYRDTDSPLLGGVLSGIAKYFGVNPLWTRLGFVVLLLLSWGTVIVVYLVLWIVVPPAKTAAEKLELAGKPVTLASIREVSERVDLPNNAAKIFQGILVYGSATLLAVAAVISLVVTVWAGSWLLFGGDSVSRLQDFVSWGSWTTWVGYGGFILAGLLLTALFTTLSYALFKKKWTKRLTTTVVVVCISGVITFGAGLSTVLYGNFIDSQAAYNARTTTRVNLGDEFKAIKNLNVSVGAVDSDFGDGSIMYTEYIVSDTPRYEIDTIRGSYTPKFVINGDTVELTMAGKGDKRNRYVQSKLTIYGPALNTVTVKSGSLHYYNKEKQDISVIIPSGQARAVEGYADVVSGSFDATGSFGAVNASTQQAGLITFNNATVETLNAKLNGGYIAAGVVRNLSVVQSDICPANKEGSQSNRLVVQAVVSESMMYNDKQVAAKTMSGQCGETIIGSESDYDIERYN
;
A
#
# COMPACT_ATOMS: atom_id res chain seq x y z
N MET A 1 -66.42 70.65 23.04
CA MET A 1 -65.43 70.46 21.96
C MET A 1 -64.08 70.38 22.62
N LYS A 2 -63.29 69.35 22.34
CA LYS A 2 -61.92 69.26 22.86
C LYS A 2 -61.02 70.08 21.95
N GLU A 3 -60.11 70.86 22.53
CA GLU A 3 -59.15 71.67 21.77
C GLU A 3 -58.09 70.76 21.14
N ILE A 4 -57.73 71.06 19.89
CA ILE A 4 -56.81 70.28 19.06
C ILE A 4 -55.62 71.18 18.70
N THR A 5 -54.42 70.61 18.71
CA THR A 5 -53.16 71.27 18.33
C THR A 5 -52.33 70.36 17.44
N ARG A 6 -51.21 70.82 16.89
CA ARG A 6 -50.38 70.03 15.97
C ARG A 6 -49.19 69.38 16.68
N ILE A 7 -48.81 68.18 16.23
CA ILE A 7 -47.61 67.44 16.65
C ILE A 7 -46.93 66.78 15.42
N HIS A 8 -45.61 66.58 15.50
CA HIS A 8 -44.83 65.89 14.48
C HIS A 8 -44.17 64.64 15.08
N ILE A 9 -44.32 63.48 14.42
CA ILE A 9 -43.75 62.18 14.83
C ILE A 9 -43.11 61.53 13.59
N ALA A 10 -41.83 61.13 13.65
CA ALA A 10 -41.09 60.55 12.51
C ALA A 10 -41.26 61.35 11.20
N LYS A 11 -41.16 62.68 11.26
CA LYS A 11 -41.33 63.61 10.12
C LYS A 11 -42.76 63.64 9.51
N THR A 12 -43.74 63.04 10.16
CA THR A 12 -45.17 63.07 9.78
C THR A 12 -45.95 64.03 10.67
N SER A 13 -46.86 64.82 10.09
CA SER A 13 -47.74 65.75 10.80
C SER A 13 -49.05 65.11 11.21
N TYR A 14 -49.46 65.34 12.46
CA TYR A 14 -50.77 64.95 13.00
C TYR A 14 -51.39 66.10 13.78
N ASP A 15 -52.71 66.16 13.78
CA ASP A 15 -53.45 66.98 14.73
C ASP A 15 -53.76 66.11 15.96
N ILE A 16 -53.75 66.68 17.17
CA ILE A 16 -53.84 65.92 18.42
C ILE A 16 -54.63 66.70 19.47
N GLU A 17 -55.51 66.02 20.19
CA GLU A 17 -56.22 66.62 21.33
C GLU A 17 -55.21 67.08 22.39
N ILE A 18 -55.38 68.26 22.99
CA ILE A 18 -54.41 68.82 23.95
C ILE A 18 -54.13 67.87 25.13
N GLY A 19 -55.15 67.14 25.59
CA GLY A 19 -54.99 66.12 26.64
C GLY A 19 -54.12 64.94 26.19
N ALA A 20 -54.35 64.44 24.97
CA ALA A 20 -53.58 63.35 24.37
C ALA A 20 -52.13 63.76 24.10
N LYS A 21 -51.90 65.00 23.64
CA LYS A 21 -50.55 65.54 23.41
C LYS A 21 -49.68 65.49 24.67
N LYS A 22 -50.23 65.93 25.80
CA LYS A 22 -49.52 65.95 27.08
C LYS A 22 -49.13 64.53 27.54
N GLU A 23 -49.98 63.55 27.28
CA GLU A 23 -49.72 62.15 27.64
C GLU A 23 -48.70 61.50 26.73
N LEU A 24 -48.79 61.74 25.42
CA LEU A 24 -47.88 61.20 24.43
C LEU A 24 -46.47 61.79 24.57
N GLU A 25 -46.33 63.11 24.72
CA GLU A 25 -45.04 63.76 24.97
C GLU A 25 -44.40 63.24 26.27
N LYS A 26 -45.20 63.09 27.34
CA LYS A 26 -44.70 62.51 28.60
C LYS A 26 -44.22 61.06 28.44
N TYR A 27 -44.83 60.29 27.53
CA TYR A 27 -44.42 58.92 27.22
C TYR A 27 -43.13 58.91 26.38
N ILE A 28 -43.05 59.73 25.33
CA ILE A 28 -41.85 59.86 24.48
C ILE A 28 -40.65 60.37 25.29
N THR A 29 -40.80 61.42 26.09
CA THR A 29 -39.72 61.94 26.95
C THR A 29 -39.24 60.91 27.97
N LYS A 30 -40.13 60.02 28.44
CA LYS A 30 -39.69 58.89 29.29
C LYS A 30 -38.86 57.90 28.48
N LEU A 31 -39.25 57.58 27.24
CA LEU A 31 -38.47 56.70 26.37
C LEU A 31 -37.10 57.31 26.05
N GLU A 32 -37.01 58.62 25.80
CA GLU A 32 -35.76 59.35 25.58
C GLU A 32 -34.82 59.28 26.80
N LEU A 33 -35.35 59.36 28.02
CA LEU A 33 -34.56 59.24 29.25
C LEU A 33 -33.91 57.85 29.43
N TYR A 34 -34.42 56.82 28.74
CA TYR A 34 -33.93 55.44 28.85
C TYR A 34 -33.29 54.91 27.55
N ALA A 35 -33.33 55.67 26.46
CA ALA A 35 -32.68 55.33 25.19
C ALA A 35 -31.31 56.04 25.08
N ASP A 36 -30.21 55.31 25.29
CA ASP A 36 -28.84 55.83 25.15
C ASP A 36 -28.38 55.89 23.67
N ASP A 37 -29.17 55.33 22.74
CA ASP A 37 -28.92 55.34 21.29
C ASP A 37 -29.91 56.28 20.56
N PRO A 38 -29.42 57.35 19.90
CA PRO A 38 -30.28 58.27 19.15
C PRO A 38 -30.98 57.63 17.94
N ASN A 39 -30.49 56.50 17.41
CA ASN A 39 -31.15 55.80 16.29
C ASN A 39 -32.39 55.01 16.76
N LEU A 40 -32.39 54.53 18.01
CA LEU A 40 -33.52 53.80 18.60
C LEU A 40 -34.78 54.68 18.71
N LEU A 41 -34.61 55.98 18.97
CA LEU A 41 -35.72 56.91 19.04
C LEU A 41 -36.40 57.10 17.68
N GLU A 42 -35.62 57.19 16.59
CA GLU A 42 -36.17 57.29 15.23
C GLU A 42 -36.97 56.02 14.87
N ASP A 43 -36.46 54.84 15.24
CA ASP A 43 -37.18 53.56 15.04
C ASP A 43 -38.49 53.49 15.86
N ILE A 44 -38.50 53.99 17.09
CA ILE A 44 -39.71 54.04 17.94
C ILE A 44 -40.74 55.02 17.37
N GLU A 45 -40.32 56.19 16.88
CA GLU A 45 -41.21 57.15 16.23
C GLU A 45 -41.81 56.59 14.93
N ILE A 46 -41.03 55.83 14.14
CA ILE A 46 -41.57 55.14 12.96
C ILE A 46 -42.64 54.13 13.39
N ARG A 47 -42.37 53.32 14.42
CA ARG A 47 -43.34 52.35 14.93
C ARG A 47 -44.61 53.01 15.49
N LEU A 48 -44.49 54.18 16.11
CA LEU A 48 -45.62 55.01 16.53
C LEU A 48 -46.51 55.38 15.34
N THR A 49 -45.93 55.80 14.21
CA THR A 49 -46.70 56.12 13.01
C THR A 49 -47.38 54.91 12.38
N GLU A 50 -46.76 53.72 12.46
CA GLU A 50 -47.39 52.46 12.02
C GLU A 50 -48.61 52.11 12.87
N ILE A 51 -48.51 52.20 14.20
CA ILE A 51 -49.64 51.91 15.11
C ILE A 51 -50.80 52.89 14.88
N LEU A 52 -50.50 54.17 14.66
CA LEU A 52 -51.51 55.17 14.30
C LEU A 52 -52.20 54.83 12.98
N SER A 53 -51.43 54.39 11.97
CA SER A 53 -51.97 53.96 10.68
C SER A 53 -52.84 52.70 10.81
N ASP A 54 -52.45 51.71 11.62
CA ASP A 54 -53.23 50.50 11.88
C ASP A 54 -54.58 50.81 12.54
N ARG A 55 -54.66 51.90 13.31
CA ARG A 55 -55.90 52.41 13.90
C ARG A 55 -56.73 53.29 12.96
N GLY A 56 -56.28 53.47 11.72
CA GLY A 56 -56.96 54.28 10.70
C GLY A 56 -56.71 55.78 10.82
N ILE A 57 -55.66 56.19 11.54
CA ILE A 57 -55.25 57.60 11.64
C ILE A 57 -54.22 57.88 10.57
N GLU A 58 -54.68 58.45 9.46
CA GLU A 58 -53.83 58.86 8.34
C GLU A 58 -53.09 60.19 8.66
N LYS A 59 -52.24 60.61 7.72
CA LYS A 59 -51.52 61.89 7.79
C LYS A 59 -52.51 63.06 7.97
N ASP A 60 -52.20 63.96 8.90
CA ASP A 60 -53.06 65.06 9.34
C ASP A 60 -54.36 64.62 10.05
N GLY A 61 -54.49 63.34 10.40
CA GLY A 61 -55.57 62.82 11.24
C GLY A 61 -55.48 63.31 12.69
N VAL A 62 -56.61 63.21 13.41
CA VAL A 62 -56.73 63.67 14.80
C VAL A 62 -56.44 62.52 15.77
N ILE A 63 -55.37 62.62 16.55
CA ILE A 63 -55.00 61.68 17.61
C ILE A 63 -55.80 62.01 18.88
N THR A 64 -56.51 61.00 19.41
CA THR A 64 -57.29 61.12 20.64
C THR A 64 -56.59 60.45 21.83
N ALA A 65 -57.09 60.65 23.05
CA ALA A 65 -56.53 60.02 24.24
C ALA A 65 -56.65 58.48 24.23
N GLU A 66 -57.64 57.94 23.53
CA GLU A 66 -57.79 56.48 23.35
C GLU A 66 -56.66 55.91 22.48
N ASP A 67 -56.22 56.66 21.47
CA ASP A 67 -55.13 56.24 20.59
C ASP A 67 -53.79 56.27 21.30
N VAL A 68 -53.55 57.28 22.16
CA VAL A 68 -52.35 57.32 23.01
C VAL A 68 -52.33 56.16 24.01
N THR A 69 -53.50 55.74 24.51
CA THR A 69 -53.59 54.57 25.39
C THR A 69 -53.25 53.29 24.64
N ALA A 70 -53.77 53.11 23.42
CA ALA A 70 -53.47 51.96 22.58
C ALA A 70 -51.98 51.88 22.19
N ILE A 71 -51.36 53.03 21.90
CA ILE A 71 -49.93 53.13 21.66
C ILE A 71 -49.14 52.58 22.86
N ARG A 72 -49.51 52.98 24.09
CA ARG A 72 -48.84 52.52 25.31
C ARG A 72 -49.05 51.03 25.56
N GLU A 73 -50.23 50.50 25.26
CA GLU A 73 -50.52 49.06 25.39
C GLU A 73 -49.71 48.21 24.41
N GLN A 74 -49.52 48.69 23.18
CA GLN A 74 -48.84 47.94 22.13
C GLN A 74 -47.31 48.10 22.16
N LEU A 75 -46.79 49.24 22.62
CA LEU A 75 -45.35 49.46 22.79
C LEU A 75 -44.82 49.03 24.16
N GLY A 76 -45.66 48.90 25.18
CA GLY A 76 -45.26 48.52 26.54
C GLY A 76 -44.82 49.71 27.40
N ASP A 77 -44.50 49.46 28.68
CA ASP A 77 -44.08 50.54 29.59
C ASP A 77 -42.56 50.80 29.44
N PRO A 78 -42.08 52.07 29.47
CA PRO A 78 -40.67 52.40 29.20
C PRO A 78 -39.65 51.70 30.12
N LYS A 79 -40.09 51.20 31.27
CA LYS A 79 -39.26 50.44 32.22
C LYS A 79 -39.00 48.99 31.79
N GLU A 80 -39.87 48.41 30.97
CA GLU A 80 -39.74 47.03 30.48
C GLU A 80 -38.65 46.88 29.40
N PHE A 81 -38.23 48.00 28.80
CA PHE A 81 -37.08 48.04 27.89
C PHE A 81 -35.73 47.89 28.63
N MET A 82 -35.72 48.01 29.96
CA MET A 82 -34.58 47.70 30.82
C MET A 82 -34.90 46.48 31.71
N GLY A 83 -35.04 45.33 31.08
CA GLY A 83 -34.72 44.04 31.70
C GLY A 83 -33.45 43.51 31.05
N GLU A 84 -32.36 43.40 31.81
CA GLU A 84 -31.19 42.62 31.41
C GLU A 84 -31.65 41.22 30.97
N GLY A 85 -31.51 40.94 29.68
CA GLY A 85 -31.49 39.60 29.10
C GLY A 85 -32.47 38.57 29.65
N ASP A 86 -33.77 38.70 29.37
CA ASP A 86 -34.61 37.56 28.99
C ASP A 86 -36.04 38.03 28.69
N ILE A 87 -36.43 37.99 27.41
CA ILE A 87 -37.82 37.70 27.03
C ILE A 87 -37.75 36.61 25.97
N ALA A 88 -37.41 35.40 26.40
CA ALA A 88 -37.79 34.19 25.70
C ALA A 88 -39.30 34.00 25.89
N VAL A 89 -40.08 34.10 24.82
CA VAL A 89 -41.40 33.47 24.77
C VAL A 89 -41.16 31.99 24.44
N GLY A 90 -40.96 31.17 25.47
CA GLY A 90 -40.82 29.71 25.39
C GLY A 90 -40.53 29.10 26.78
N PRO A 91 -41.05 27.91 27.13
CA PRO A 91 -41.11 27.45 28.51
C PRO A 91 -39.72 27.08 29.07
N GLU A 92 -39.54 27.38 30.34
CA GLU A 92 -38.27 27.32 31.07
C GLU A 92 -37.61 25.94 31.17
N THR A 93 -36.31 26.03 31.48
CA THR A 93 -35.31 25.06 31.98
C THR A 93 -34.32 24.61 30.92
N PHE A 94 -33.02 24.86 31.14
CA PHE A 94 -31.94 23.87 31.18
C PHE A 94 -30.60 24.55 31.54
N ASP A 95 -29.84 23.81 32.34
CA ASP A 95 -28.54 24.10 32.95
C ASP A 95 -27.42 24.58 32.00
N ASP A 96 -26.35 25.07 32.64
CA ASP A 96 -25.06 25.58 32.12
C ASP A 96 -24.20 24.52 31.38
N ASP A 97 -24.79 23.82 30.41
CA ASP A 97 -24.14 22.77 29.60
C ASP A 97 -24.43 22.91 28.07
N ASN A 98 -24.96 24.06 27.64
CA ASN A 98 -25.50 24.25 26.29
C ASN A 98 -24.44 24.74 25.28
N LYS A 99 -23.47 23.89 24.94
CA LYS A 99 -22.68 24.09 23.71
C LYS A 99 -23.61 23.77 22.51
N PRO A 100 -23.80 24.69 21.55
CA PRO A 100 -24.75 24.48 20.45
C PRO A 100 -24.46 23.16 19.72
N PRO A 101 -25.49 22.41 19.30
CA PRO A 101 -25.32 21.09 18.69
C PRO A 101 -24.43 21.19 17.44
N HIS A 102 -23.20 20.73 17.54
CA HIS A 102 -22.23 20.77 16.46
C HIS A 102 -22.35 19.50 15.61
N ARG A 103 -23.11 19.61 14.51
CA ARG A 103 -23.46 18.48 13.62
C ARG A 103 -22.82 18.64 12.25
N LEU A 104 -22.40 17.50 11.68
CA LEU A 104 -21.78 17.50 10.35
C LEU A 104 -22.87 17.56 9.26
N TYR A 105 -22.81 18.63 8.48
CA TYR A 105 -23.61 18.86 7.29
C TYR A 105 -22.72 19.08 6.08
N ARG A 106 -23.21 18.78 4.87
CA ARG A 106 -22.54 19.19 3.63
C ARG A 106 -22.84 20.66 3.35
N ASP A 107 -21.80 21.41 3.06
CA ASP A 107 -21.86 22.86 2.87
C ASP A 107 -22.38 23.21 1.46
N THR A 108 -23.46 23.98 1.41
CA THR A 108 -24.16 24.39 0.18
C THR A 108 -23.72 25.74 -0.37
N ASP A 109 -22.99 26.55 0.42
CA ASP A 109 -22.57 27.91 0.05
C ASP A 109 -21.27 27.93 -0.77
N SER A 110 -20.47 26.88 -0.68
CA SER A 110 -19.28 26.66 -1.50
C SER A 110 -19.16 25.20 -1.93
N PRO A 111 -20.14 24.69 -2.70
CA PRO A 111 -20.22 23.28 -3.03
C PRO A 111 -19.24 22.97 -4.15
N LEU A 112 -18.18 22.23 -3.83
CA LEU A 112 -17.36 21.54 -4.80
C LEU A 112 -17.62 20.04 -4.68
N LEU A 113 -18.02 19.38 -5.77
CA LEU A 113 -18.36 17.95 -5.82
C LEU A 113 -19.41 17.50 -4.79
N GLY A 114 -20.44 18.30 -4.49
CA GLY A 114 -21.51 17.91 -3.57
C GLY A 114 -21.38 18.46 -2.14
N GLY A 115 -20.27 19.15 -1.81
CA GLY A 115 -20.13 19.96 -0.59
C GLY A 115 -19.62 19.22 0.65
N VAL A 116 -19.23 17.95 0.52
CA VAL A 116 -18.80 17.09 1.65
C VAL A 116 -17.46 17.56 2.23
N LEU A 117 -16.45 17.79 1.38
CA LEU A 117 -15.13 18.27 1.86
C LEU A 117 -15.21 19.67 2.48
N SER A 118 -16.06 20.54 1.93
CA SER A 118 -16.31 21.87 2.49
C SER A 118 -17.03 21.78 3.85
N GLY A 119 -17.97 20.85 4.00
CA GLY A 119 -18.64 20.56 5.27
C GLY A 119 -17.70 20.02 6.34
N ILE A 120 -16.87 19.03 5.99
CA ILE A 120 -15.83 18.48 6.88
C ILE A 120 -14.86 19.59 7.32
N ALA A 121 -14.41 20.43 6.39
CA ALA A 121 -13.52 21.54 6.71
C ALA A 121 -14.13 22.53 7.71
N LYS A 122 -15.39 22.94 7.48
CA LYS A 122 -16.12 23.85 8.39
C LYS A 122 -16.35 23.24 9.77
N TYR A 123 -16.73 21.96 9.82
CA TYR A 123 -16.91 21.22 11.06
C TYR A 123 -15.60 21.18 11.88
N PHE A 124 -14.47 20.88 11.25
CA PHE A 124 -13.19 20.84 11.96
C PHE A 124 -12.52 22.22 12.13
N GLY A 125 -13.12 23.31 11.66
CA GLY A 125 -12.54 24.66 11.71
C GLY A 125 -11.26 24.82 10.85
N VAL A 126 -11.04 23.95 9.86
CA VAL A 126 -9.87 23.95 8.98
C VAL A 126 -10.21 24.64 7.67
N ASN A 127 -9.21 25.28 7.03
CA ASN A 127 -9.41 25.88 5.71
C ASN A 127 -9.80 24.77 4.68
N PRO A 128 -10.94 24.91 3.95
CA PRO A 128 -11.39 23.94 2.95
C PRO A 128 -10.36 23.59 1.89
N LEU A 129 -9.39 24.47 1.63
CA LEU A 129 -8.30 24.21 0.69
C LEU A 129 -7.43 23.02 1.13
N TRP A 130 -7.06 22.93 2.41
CA TRP A 130 -6.22 21.85 2.92
C TRP A 130 -6.92 20.51 2.91
N THR A 131 -8.21 20.49 3.27
CA THR A 131 -9.04 19.28 3.20
C THR A 131 -9.18 18.78 1.76
N ARG A 132 -9.28 19.70 0.78
CA ARG A 132 -9.30 19.35 -0.65
C ARG A 132 -7.96 18.82 -1.15
N LEU A 133 -6.85 19.43 -0.75
CA LEU A 133 -5.52 18.98 -1.15
C LEU A 133 -5.20 17.60 -0.57
N GLY A 134 -5.55 17.37 0.70
CA GLY A 134 -5.45 16.06 1.35
C GLY A 134 -6.27 14.99 0.62
N PHE A 135 -7.48 15.33 0.16
CA PHE A 135 -8.30 14.41 -0.63
C PHE A 135 -7.66 14.02 -1.97
N VAL A 136 -7.04 14.99 -2.68
CA VAL A 136 -6.34 14.70 -3.95
C VAL A 136 -5.12 13.79 -3.71
N VAL A 137 -4.35 14.07 -2.67
CA VAL A 137 -3.20 13.24 -2.27
C VAL A 137 -3.66 11.82 -1.92
N LEU A 138 -4.70 11.69 -1.10
CA LEU A 138 -5.31 10.41 -0.76
C LEU A 138 -5.81 9.65 -1.99
N LEU A 139 -6.42 10.34 -2.95
CA LEU A 139 -6.91 9.73 -4.19
C LEU A 139 -5.78 9.12 -5.03
N LEU A 140 -4.60 9.76 -5.05
CA LEU A 140 -3.40 9.25 -5.72
C LEU A 140 -2.79 8.05 -4.97
N LEU A 141 -2.76 8.08 -3.65
CA LEU A 141 -2.21 7.01 -2.81
C LEU A 141 -3.11 5.77 -2.73
N SER A 142 -4.43 5.96 -2.78
CA SER A 142 -5.40 4.91 -2.42
C SER A 142 -5.93 4.11 -3.61
N TRP A 143 -5.36 4.26 -4.81
CA TRP A 143 -5.80 3.57 -6.03
C TRP A 143 -7.32 3.70 -6.28
N GLY A 144 -7.88 4.88 -6.00
CA GLY A 144 -9.30 5.18 -6.25
C GLY A 144 -10.30 4.70 -5.17
N THR A 145 -9.90 3.95 -4.14
CA THR A 145 -10.81 3.54 -3.05
C THR A 145 -11.46 4.72 -2.32
N VAL A 146 -10.73 5.83 -2.17
CA VAL A 146 -11.21 7.09 -1.58
C VAL A 146 -12.40 7.69 -2.32
N ILE A 147 -12.57 7.40 -3.62
CA ILE A 147 -13.74 7.82 -4.40
C ILE A 147 -15.01 7.13 -3.90
N VAL A 148 -14.93 5.86 -3.53
CA VAL A 148 -16.08 5.09 -3.00
C VAL A 148 -16.49 5.63 -1.65
N VAL A 149 -15.53 5.89 -0.76
CA VAL A 149 -15.77 6.51 0.56
C VAL A 149 -16.43 7.88 0.40
N TYR A 150 -15.99 8.67 -0.58
CA TYR A 150 -16.59 9.95 -0.90
C TYR A 150 -18.06 9.84 -1.30
N LEU A 151 -18.40 8.86 -2.16
CA LEU A 151 -19.78 8.63 -2.58
C LEU A 151 -20.68 8.20 -1.41
N VAL A 152 -20.17 7.37 -0.49
CA VAL A 152 -20.90 6.98 0.72
C VAL A 152 -21.16 8.20 1.60
N LEU A 153 -20.14 9.01 1.88
CA LEU A 153 -20.31 10.25 2.65
C LEU A 153 -21.27 11.23 1.98
N TRP A 154 -21.27 11.30 0.64
CA TRP A 154 -22.17 12.17 -0.09
C TRP A 154 -23.64 11.77 0.03
N ILE A 155 -23.94 10.47 0.16
CA ILE A 155 -25.29 9.94 0.37
C ILE A 155 -25.71 10.10 1.84
N VAL A 156 -24.81 9.81 2.79
CA VAL A 156 -25.11 9.79 4.23
C VAL A 156 -25.19 11.19 4.83
N VAL A 157 -24.34 12.13 4.39
CA VAL A 157 -24.26 13.48 4.99
C VAL A 157 -25.32 14.41 4.38
N PRO A 158 -26.29 14.91 5.15
CA PRO A 158 -27.35 15.76 4.64
C PRO A 158 -26.86 17.20 4.33
N PRO A 159 -27.46 17.90 3.34
CA PRO A 159 -27.17 19.31 3.05
C PRO A 159 -27.67 20.27 4.13
N ALA A 160 -26.82 21.22 4.52
CA ALA A 160 -27.26 22.38 5.30
C ALA A 160 -28.08 23.31 4.39
N LYS A 161 -29.39 23.37 4.60
CA LYS A 161 -30.34 24.20 3.86
C LYS A 161 -30.78 25.42 4.67
N THR A 162 -30.96 25.26 5.98
CA THR A 162 -31.46 26.34 6.85
C THR A 162 -30.31 27.16 7.45
N ALA A 163 -30.58 28.41 7.82
CA ALA A 163 -29.59 29.26 8.50
C ALA A 163 -29.16 28.65 9.85
N ALA A 164 -30.08 27.99 10.55
CA ALA A 164 -29.79 27.24 11.77
C ALA A 164 -28.81 26.08 11.52
N GLU A 165 -29.04 25.23 10.50
CA GLU A 165 -28.14 24.12 10.15
C GLU A 165 -26.74 24.61 9.74
N LYS A 166 -26.64 25.78 9.11
CA LYS A 166 -25.36 26.40 8.75
C LYS A 166 -24.60 26.92 9.98
N LEU A 167 -25.32 27.44 10.96
CA LEU A 167 -24.76 27.87 12.25
C LEU A 167 -24.32 26.66 13.09
N GLU A 168 -25.10 25.58 13.08
CA GLU A 168 -24.74 24.30 13.70
C GLU A 168 -23.47 23.68 13.08
N LEU A 169 -23.35 23.70 11.75
CA LEU A 169 -22.13 23.25 11.03
C LEU A 169 -20.88 24.07 11.42
N ALA A 170 -21.07 25.36 11.72
CA ALA A 170 -19.99 26.27 12.09
C ALA A 170 -19.73 26.32 13.60
N GLY A 171 -20.53 25.61 14.41
CA GLY A 171 -20.44 25.61 15.87
C GLY A 171 -20.80 26.95 16.52
N LYS A 172 -21.57 27.79 15.82
CA LYS A 172 -22.04 29.10 16.32
C LYS A 172 -23.39 28.96 17.03
N PRO A 173 -23.67 29.77 18.07
CA PRO A 173 -24.95 29.72 18.76
C PRO A 173 -26.09 30.14 17.82
N VAL A 174 -27.20 29.41 17.84
CA VAL A 174 -28.37 29.65 16.99
C VAL A 174 -29.27 30.70 17.63
N THR A 175 -28.90 31.98 17.50
CA THR A 175 -29.67 33.14 17.99
C THR A 175 -30.25 33.96 16.84
N LEU A 176 -31.32 34.73 17.07
CA LEU A 176 -31.95 35.56 16.04
C LEU A 176 -30.96 36.53 15.36
N ALA A 177 -30.02 37.09 16.11
CA ALA A 177 -28.95 37.95 15.59
C ALA A 177 -28.02 37.19 14.63
N SER A 178 -27.60 35.97 14.99
CA SER A 178 -26.74 35.13 14.14
C SER A 178 -27.44 34.62 12.88
N ILE A 179 -28.76 34.35 12.96
CA ILE A 179 -29.58 33.94 11.81
C ILE A 179 -29.71 35.10 10.81
N ARG A 180 -29.92 36.33 11.31
CA ARG A 180 -29.97 37.54 10.48
C ARG A 180 -28.63 37.80 9.78
N GLU A 181 -27.51 37.71 10.50
CA GLU A 181 -26.16 37.88 9.94
C GLU A 181 -25.86 36.84 8.83
N VAL A 182 -26.23 35.58 9.05
CA VAL A 182 -26.03 34.52 8.04
C VAL A 182 -26.92 34.74 6.81
N SER A 183 -28.15 35.23 7.00
CA SER A 183 -29.05 35.52 5.87
C SER A 183 -28.54 36.66 4.99
N GLU A 184 -27.91 37.68 5.58
CA GLU A 184 -27.41 38.86 4.88
C GLU A 184 -26.09 38.59 4.12
N ARG A 185 -25.27 37.62 4.59
CA ARG A 185 -24.04 37.20 3.91
C ARG A 185 -24.27 36.37 2.63
N VAL A 186 -25.49 35.84 2.41
CA VAL A 186 -25.80 34.97 1.25
C VAL A 186 -25.79 35.73 -0.09
N ASP A 187 -25.94 37.06 -0.08
CA ASP A 187 -26.08 37.88 -1.30
C ASP A 187 -24.77 38.40 -1.91
N LEU A 188 -23.60 38.06 -1.36
CA LEU A 188 -22.32 38.52 -1.91
C LEU A 188 -21.87 37.67 -3.13
N PRO A 189 -21.51 38.28 -4.28
CA PRO A 189 -21.03 37.55 -5.45
C PRO A 189 -19.71 36.85 -5.16
N ASN A 190 -19.78 35.52 -5.03
CA ASN A 190 -18.63 34.69 -4.64
C ASN A 190 -17.67 34.45 -5.83
N ASN A 191 -16.91 35.48 -6.20
CA ASN A 191 -15.90 35.42 -7.27
C ASN A 191 -14.79 34.39 -6.99
N ALA A 192 -14.49 34.14 -5.70
CA ALA A 192 -13.56 33.11 -5.28
C ALA A 192 -14.00 31.69 -5.69
N ALA A 193 -15.30 31.40 -5.63
CA ALA A 193 -15.85 30.11 -6.06
C ALA A 193 -15.69 29.89 -7.59
N LYS A 194 -15.92 30.92 -8.40
CA LYS A 194 -15.74 30.85 -9.87
C LYS A 194 -14.28 30.67 -10.27
N ILE A 195 -13.36 31.38 -9.60
CA ILE A 195 -11.91 31.24 -9.83
C ILE A 195 -11.45 29.83 -9.43
N PHE A 196 -11.88 29.35 -8.26
CA PHE A 196 -11.52 28.02 -7.76
C PHE A 196 -12.08 26.89 -8.64
N GLN A 197 -13.31 27.03 -9.14
CA GLN A 197 -13.90 26.08 -10.10
C GLN A 197 -13.12 26.06 -11.42
N GLY A 198 -12.63 27.22 -11.87
CA GLY A 198 -11.70 27.31 -12.99
C GLY A 198 -10.43 26.52 -12.73
N ILE A 199 -9.74 26.81 -11.63
CA ILE A 199 -8.49 26.13 -11.23
C ILE A 199 -8.69 24.61 -11.14
N LEU A 200 -9.83 24.14 -10.61
CA LEU A 200 -10.10 22.71 -10.48
C LEU A 200 -10.33 22.02 -11.84
N VAL A 201 -11.11 22.64 -12.73
CA VAL A 201 -11.41 22.06 -14.05
C VAL A 201 -10.17 22.10 -14.94
N TYR A 202 -9.44 23.21 -14.95
CA TYR A 202 -8.21 23.31 -15.74
C TYR A 202 -7.09 22.46 -15.14
N GLY A 203 -6.97 22.40 -13.81
CA GLY A 203 -6.00 21.56 -13.11
C GLY A 203 -6.22 20.05 -13.36
N SER A 204 -7.48 19.59 -13.31
CA SER A 204 -7.82 18.19 -13.66
C SER A 204 -7.61 17.90 -15.14
N ALA A 205 -7.91 18.85 -16.04
CA ALA A 205 -7.64 18.68 -17.46
C ALA A 205 -6.13 18.60 -17.77
N THR A 206 -5.30 19.41 -17.09
CA THR A 206 -3.83 19.33 -17.19
C THR A 206 -3.29 18.05 -16.60
N LEU A 207 -3.83 17.59 -15.46
CA LEU A 207 -3.43 16.31 -14.86
C LEU A 207 -3.71 15.14 -15.81
N LEU A 208 -4.89 15.12 -16.44
CA LEU A 208 -5.22 14.10 -17.45
C LEU A 208 -4.33 14.18 -18.69
N ALA A 209 -3.94 15.37 -19.12
CA ALA A 209 -2.97 15.52 -20.21
C ALA A 209 -1.60 14.95 -19.85
N VAL A 210 -1.13 15.20 -18.62
CA VAL A 210 0.11 14.60 -18.09
C VAL A 210 -0.04 13.08 -17.97
N ALA A 211 -1.18 12.59 -17.45
CA ALA A 211 -1.47 11.16 -17.37
C ALA A 211 -1.46 10.49 -18.75
N ALA A 212 -1.91 11.18 -19.81
CA ALA A 212 -1.82 10.67 -21.17
C ALA A 212 -0.36 10.40 -21.59
N VAL A 213 0.56 11.34 -21.32
CA VAL A 213 1.99 11.20 -21.64
C VAL A 213 2.62 10.00 -20.92
N ILE A 214 2.21 9.77 -19.67
CA ILE A 214 2.77 8.72 -18.81
C ILE A 214 2.08 7.36 -19.05
N SER A 215 0.85 7.34 -19.56
CA SER A 215 0.01 6.13 -19.63
C SER A 215 0.59 5.00 -20.48
N LEU A 216 1.28 5.32 -21.58
CA LEU A 216 1.97 4.32 -22.40
C LEU A 216 3.09 3.66 -21.61
N VAL A 217 3.93 4.46 -20.93
CA VAL A 217 5.05 3.97 -20.11
C VAL A 217 4.53 3.08 -18.99
N VAL A 218 3.49 3.52 -18.28
CA VAL A 218 2.89 2.76 -17.18
C VAL A 218 2.28 1.45 -17.68
N THR A 219 1.62 1.45 -18.84
CA THR A 219 0.98 0.22 -19.36
C THR A 219 2.02 -0.79 -19.83
N VAL A 220 3.09 -0.33 -20.49
CA VAL A 220 4.21 -1.19 -20.89
C VAL A 220 4.96 -1.69 -19.66
N TRP A 221 5.21 -0.83 -18.68
CA TRP A 221 5.86 -1.19 -17.43
C TRP A 221 5.03 -2.18 -16.61
N ALA A 222 3.73 -1.94 -16.43
CA ALA A 222 2.82 -2.84 -15.73
C ALA A 222 2.67 -4.18 -16.47
N GLY A 223 2.58 -4.16 -17.80
CA GLY A 223 2.61 -5.35 -18.62
C GLY A 223 3.90 -6.14 -18.40
N SER A 224 5.06 -5.48 -18.45
CA SER A 224 6.36 -6.10 -18.18
C SER A 224 6.44 -6.66 -16.75
N TRP A 225 5.95 -5.93 -15.76
CA TRP A 225 5.94 -6.37 -14.37
C TRP A 225 5.07 -7.62 -14.18
N LEU A 226 3.88 -7.65 -14.77
CA LEU A 226 2.98 -8.82 -14.71
C LEU A 226 3.59 -10.07 -15.35
N LEU A 227 4.45 -9.89 -16.35
CA LEU A 227 5.08 -10.99 -17.07
C LEU A 227 6.37 -11.48 -16.41
N PHE A 228 7.22 -10.57 -15.92
CA PHE A 228 8.58 -10.89 -15.48
C PHE A 228 8.83 -10.68 -13.98
N GLY A 229 7.85 -10.14 -13.25
CA GLY A 229 8.01 -9.72 -11.87
C GLY A 229 8.82 -8.43 -11.72
N GLY A 230 9.36 -8.21 -10.51
CA GLY A 230 10.07 -6.98 -10.13
C GLY A 230 11.39 -6.73 -10.85
N ASP A 231 12.03 -7.76 -11.42
CA ASP A 231 13.32 -7.66 -12.14
C ASP A 231 13.15 -7.47 -13.65
N SER A 232 12.22 -6.61 -14.05
CA SER A 232 11.77 -6.54 -15.44
C SER A 232 12.85 -6.06 -16.41
N VAL A 233 13.82 -5.26 -15.94
CA VAL A 233 14.87 -4.64 -16.78
C VAL A 233 15.99 -5.62 -17.17
N SER A 234 16.44 -6.46 -16.24
CA SER A 234 17.49 -7.47 -16.53
C SER A 234 16.98 -8.56 -17.48
N ARG A 235 15.69 -8.88 -17.40
CA ARG A 235 15.03 -9.91 -18.23
C ARG A 235 14.60 -9.41 -19.62
N LEU A 236 14.82 -8.13 -19.96
CA LEU A 236 14.52 -7.62 -21.30
C LEU A 236 15.41 -8.27 -22.38
N GLN A 237 16.66 -8.60 -22.05
CA GLN A 237 17.55 -9.30 -22.96
C GLN A 237 17.07 -10.72 -23.24
N ASP A 238 16.56 -11.42 -22.20
CA ASP A 238 15.94 -12.73 -22.34
C ASP A 238 14.63 -12.67 -23.13
N PHE A 239 13.87 -11.58 -22.99
CA PHE A 239 12.67 -11.36 -23.76
C PHE A 239 12.95 -11.23 -25.27
N VAL A 240 13.92 -10.42 -25.67
CA VAL A 240 14.24 -10.21 -27.10
C VAL A 240 14.80 -11.47 -27.74
N SER A 241 15.55 -12.27 -26.99
CA SER A 241 16.23 -13.46 -27.52
C SER A 241 15.41 -14.77 -27.40
N TRP A 242 14.43 -14.85 -26.48
CA TRP A 242 13.66 -16.08 -26.21
C TRP A 242 12.14 -15.88 -26.18
N GLY A 243 11.64 -14.67 -26.48
CA GLY A 243 10.21 -14.39 -26.55
C GLY A 243 9.55 -15.26 -27.62
N SER A 244 8.66 -16.17 -27.20
CA SER A 244 7.80 -16.88 -28.12
C SER A 244 6.92 -15.89 -28.89
N TRP A 245 6.39 -16.29 -30.05
CA TRP A 245 5.56 -15.38 -30.84
C TRP A 245 4.37 -14.82 -30.01
N THR A 246 3.86 -15.60 -29.05
CA THR A 246 2.81 -15.19 -28.11
C THR A 246 3.26 -14.08 -27.17
N THR A 247 4.52 -14.05 -26.71
CA THR A 247 5.01 -12.96 -25.86
C THR A 247 5.10 -11.66 -26.65
N TRP A 248 5.54 -11.73 -27.91
CA TRP A 248 5.59 -10.56 -28.81
C TRP A 248 4.19 -10.00 -29.11
N VAL A 249 3.22 -10.88 -29.38
CA VAL A 249 1.82 -10.48 -29.57
C VAL A 249 1.24 -9.87 -28.29
N GLY A 250 1.55 -10.45 -27.13
CA GLY A 250 1.15 -9.91 -25.83
C GLY A 250 1.65 -8.49 -25.58
N TYR A 251 2.94 -8.26 -25.82
CA TYR A 251 3.54 -6.93 -25.72
C TYR A 251 2.96 -5.94 -26.73
N GLY A 252 2.72 -6.38 -27.97
CA GLY A 252 1.99 -5.58 -28.96
C GLY A 252 0.61 -5.17 -28.44
N GLY A 253 -0.09 -6.08 -27.77
CA GLY A 253 -1.35 -5.81 -27.08
C GLY A 253 -1.22 -4.77 -25.97
N PHE A 254 -0.20 -4.86 -25.11
CA PHE A 254 0.03 -3.87 -24.05
C PHE A 254 0.37 -2.47 -24.59
N ILE A 255 1.18 -2.39 -25.64
CA ILE A 255 1.48 -1.13 -26.31
C ILE A 255 0.19 -0.52 -26.90
N LEU A 256 -0.60 -1.34 -27.61
CA LEU A 256 -1.86 -0.88 -28.20
C LEU A 256 -2.87 -0.45 -27.13
N ALA A 257 -2.96 -1.18 -26.01
CA ALA A 257 -3.77 -0.78 -24.86
C ALA A 257 -3.30 0.54 -24.24
N GLY A 258 -1.98 0.75 -24.12
CA GLY A 258 -1.40 2.01 -23.65
C GLY A 258 -1.69 3.18 -24.58
N LEU A 259 -1.65 2.97 -25.90
CA LEU A 259 -2.05 3.98 -26.89
C LEU A 259 -3.54 4.33 -26.79
N LEU A 260 -4.42 3.33 -26.59
CA LEU A 260 -5.84 3.55 -26.37
C LEU A 260 -6.11 4.29 -25.05
N LEU A 261 -5.36 3.99 -23.99
CA LEU A 261 -5.44 4.69 -22.72
C LEU A 261 -4.98 6.16 -22.85
N THR A 262 -3.93 6.40 -23.64
CA THR A 262 -3.47 7.74 -24.01
C THR A 262 -4.58 8.51 -24.75
N ALA A 263 -5.24 7.86 -25.71
CA ALA A 263 -6.37 8.43 -26.46
C ALA A 263 -7.58 8.73 -25.53
N LEU A 264 -7.83 7.88 -24.53
CA LEU A 264 -8.88 8.11 -23.54
C LEU A 264 -8.58 9.34 -22.69
N PHE A 265 -7.38 9.46 -22.12
CA PHE A 265 -7.03 10.62 -21.29
C PHE A 265 -6.97 11.92 -22.07
N THR A 266 -6.49 11.90 -23.32
CA THR A 266 -6.52 13.09 -24.19
C THR A 266 -7.94 13.53 -24.54
N THR A 267 -8.85 12.60 -24.85
CA THR A 267 -10.26 12.93 -25.13
C THR A 267 -11.00 13.47 -23.91
N LEU A 268 -10.75 12.91 -22.72
CA LEU A 268 -11.29 13.43 -21.46
C LEU A 268 -10.72 14.82 -21.11
N SER A 269 -9.42 15.02 -21.28
CA SER A 269 -8.77 16.31 -21.07
C SER A 269 -9.37 17.39 -22.00
N TYR A 270 -9.54 17.08 -23.29
CA TYR A 270 -10.17 17.97 -24.26
C TYR A 270 -11.61 18.34 -23.87
N ALA A 271 -12.40 17.38 -23.38
CA ALA A 271 -13.77 17.60 -22.96
C ALA A 271 -13.87 18.59 -21.79
N LEU A 272 -12.97 18.48 -20.83
CA LEU A 272 -12.88 19.39 -19.69
C LEU A 272 -12.48 20.81 -20.12
N PHE A 273 -11.49 20.95 -21.01
CA PHE A 273 -11.09 22.26 -21.53
C PHE A 273 -12.22 22.96 -22.29
N LYS A 274 -13.00 22.22 -23.09
CA LYS A 274 -14.16 22.78 -23.81
C LYS A 274 -15.41 22.97 -22.96
N LYS A 275 -15.45 22.46 -21.72
CA LYS A 275 -16.63 22.46 -20.83
C LYS A 275 -17.93 22.01 -21.53
N LYS A 276 -17.82 21.16 -22.55
CA LYS A 276 -18.94 20.74 -23.39
C LYS A 276 -18.91 19.24 -23.59
N TRP A 277 -19.90 18.57 -23.01
CA TRP A 277 -20.12 17.15 -23.19
C TRP A 277 -21.04 16.91 -24.39
N THR A 278 -20.64 16.07 -25.34
CA THR A 278 -21.44 15.75 -26.53
C THR A 278 -21.70 14.26 -26.61
N LYS A 279 -22.81 13.84 -27.24
CA LYS A 279 -23.12 12.41 -27.42
C LYS A 279 -21.99 11.65 -28.14
N ARG A 280 -21.34 12.28 -29.13
CA ARG A 280 -20.20 11.71 -29.86
C ARG A 280 -19.02 11.42 -28.92
N LEU A 281 -18.73 12.34 -28.01
CA LEU A 281 -17.66 12.16 -27.01
C LEU A 281 -17.95 10.97 -26.09
N THR A 282 -19.19 10.82 -25.62
CA THR A 282 -19.59 9.64 -24.83
C THR A 282 -19.33 8.36 -25.60
N THR A 283 -19.74 8.29 -26.87
CA THR A 283 -19.51 7.11 -27.72
C THR A 283 -18.01 6.82 -27.88
N THR A 284 -17.18 7.84 -28.14
CA THR A 284 -15.72 7.66 -28.25
C THR A 284 -15.12 7.12 -26.95
N VAL A 285 -15.47 7.71 -25.80
CA VAL A 285 -14.98 7.26 -24.49
C VAL A 285 -15.35 5.81 -24.24
N VAL A 286 -16.61 5.43 -24.47
CA VAL A 286 -17.09 4.05 -24.27
C VAL A 286 -16.37 3.08 -25.19
N VAL A 287 -16.24 3.39 -26.48
CA VAL A 287 -15.57 2.52 -27.47
C VAL A 287 -14.09 2.35 -27.14
N VAL A 288 -13.39 3.43 -26.79
CA VAL A 288 -11.97 3.38 -26.44
C VAL A 288 -11.75 2.61 -25.14
N CYS A 289 -12.60 2.80 -24.13
CA CYS A 289 -12.55 2.02 -22.88
C CYS A 289 -12.70 0.52 -23.15
N ILE A 290 -13.75 0.13 -23.89
CA ILE A 290 -14.02 -1.29 -24.21
C ILE A 290 -12.86 -1.88 -25.01
N SER A 291 -12.40 -1.16 -26.04
CA SER A 291 -11.30 -1.61 -26.89
C SER A 291 -9.99 -1.75 -26.09
N GLY A 292 -9.72 -0.81 -25.18
CA GLY A 292 -8.54 -0.85 -24.31
C GLY A 292 -8.54 -2.05 -23.37
N VAL A 293 -9.67 -2.32 -22.72
CA VAL A 293 -9.84 -3.48 -21.81
C VAL A 293 -9.71 -4.79 -22.58
N ILE A 294 -10.36 -4.92 -23.74
CA ILE A 294 -10.27 -6.13 -24.58
C ILE A 294 -8.83 -6.34 -25.05
N THR A 295 -8.16 -5.29 -25.53
CA THR A 295 -6.78 -5.39 -26.04
C THR A 295 -5.81 -5.77 -24.94
N PHE A 296 -5.93 -5.16 -23.76
CA PHE A 296 -5.11 -5.50 -22.60
C PHE A 296 -5.35 -6.94 -22.15
N GLY A 297 -6.63 -7.33 -22.02
CA GLY A 297 -7.02 -8.68 -21.63
C GLY A 297 -6.57 -9.75 -22.64
N ALA A 298 -6.66 -9.46 -23.94
CA ALA A 298 -6.17 -10.33 -25.00
C ALA A 298 -4.64 -10.47 -24.93
N GLY A 299 -3.92 -9.35 -24.78
CA GLY A 299 -2.47 -9.33 -24.63
C GLY A 299 -2.02 -10.21 -23.46
N LEU A 300 -2.61 -10.00 -22.28
CA LEU A 300 -2.33 -10.83 -21.10
C LEU A 300 -2.67 -12.31 -21.34
N SER A 301 -3.85 -12.60 -21.90
CA SER A 301 -4.30 -13.98 -22.15
C SER A 301 -3.39 -14.72 -23.11
N THR A 302 -2.92 -14.06 -24.18
CA THR A 302 -2.00 -14.68 -25.15
C THR A 302 -0.68 -15.07 -24.50
N VAL A 303 -0.13 -14.25 -23.60
CA VAL A 303 1.12 -14.60 -22.91
C VAL A 303 0.90 -15.74 -21.92
N LEU A 304 -0.15 -15.67 -21.11
CA LEU A 304 -0.48 -16.74 -20.16
C LEU A 304 -0.70 -18.07 -20.88
N TYR A 305 -1.41 -18.05 -22.01
CA TYR A 305 -1.63 -19.22 -22.84
C TYR A 305 -0.33 -19.76 -23.47
N GLY A 306 0.54 -18.88 -23.95
CA GLY A 306 1.86 -19.26 -24.46
C GLY A 306 2.71 -19.96 -23.41
N ASN A 307 2.81 -19.36 -22.22
CA ASN A 307 3.51 -19.97 -21.08
C ASN A 307 2.90 -21.32 -20.67
N PHE A 308 1.57 -21.44 -20.70
CA PHE A 308 0.89 -22.71 -20.43
C PHE A 308 1.27 -23.78 -21.46
N ILE A 309 1.23 -23.46 -22.76
CA ILE A 309 1.65 -24.41 -23.82
C ILE A 309 3.11 -24.80 -23.65
N ASP A 310 4.01 -23.83 -23.48
CA ASP A 310 5.44 -24.08 -23.38
C ASP A 310 5.76 -24.94 -22.13
N SER A 311 5.06 -24.69 -21.02
CA SER A 311 5.15 -25.52 -19.82
C SER A 311 4.65 -26.95 -20.07
N GLN A 312 3.50 -27.12 -20.73
CA GLN A 312 2.94 -28.44 -21.02
C GLN A 312 3.85 -29.22 -21.99
N ALA A 313 4.41 -28.54 -22.99
CA ALA A 313 5.38 -29.11 -23.91
C ALA A 313 6.67 -29.51 -23.19
N ALA A 314 7.11 -28.75 -22.19
CA ALA A 314 8.25 -29.10 -21.34
C ALA A 314 7.96 -30.36 -20.49
N TYR A 315 6.80 -30.41 -19.83
CA TYR A 315 6.37 -31.58 -19.05
C TYR A 315 6.22 -32.84 -19.90
N ASN A 316 5.63 -32.73 -21.10
CA ASN A 316 5.47 -33.86 -22.01
C ASN A 316 6.80 -34.34 -22.64
N ALA A 317 7.80 -33.45 -22.72
CA ALA A 317 9.14 -33.78 -23.22
C ALA A 317 10.08 -34.33 -22.14
N ARG A 318 9.64 -34.33 -20.88
CA ARG A 318 10.36 -34.88 -19.74
C ARG A 318 10.44 -36.40 -19.87
N THR A 319 11.65 -36.94 -19.72
CA THR A 319 11.89 -38.38 -19.80
C THR A 319 12.80 -38.83 -18.67
N THR A 320 12.37 -39.85 -17.93
CA THR A 320 13.21 -40.52 -16.95
C THR A 320 14.05 -41.59 -17.65
N THR A 321 15.36 -41.40 -17.70
CA THR A 321 16.30 -42.39 -18.21
C THR A 321 16.92 -43.12 -17.03
N ARG A 322 16.81 -44.46 -17.03
CA ARG A 322 17.41 -45.33 -16.02
C ARG A 322 18.57 -46.09 -16.65
N VAL A 323 19.73 -46.04 -16.01
CA VAL A 323 20.93 -46.73 -16.48
C VAL A 323 21.61 -47.41 -15.30
N ASN A 324 21.90 -48.70 -15.47
CA ASN A 324 22.66 -49.45 -14.48
C ASN A 324 24.13 -49.08 -14.56
N LEU A 325 24.74 -48.83 -13.41
CA LEU A 325 26.17 -48.58 -13.31
C LEU A 325 26.90 -49.93 -13.24
N GLY A 326 28.13 -49.99 -13.76
CA GLY A 326 28.94 -51.21 -13.74
C GLY A 326 29.25 -51.69 -12.31
N ASP A 327 29.64 -52.95 -12.17
CA ASP A 327 29.98 -53.55 -10.86
C ASP A 327 31.15 -52.84 -10.16
N GLU A 328 32.04 -52.20 -10.93
CA GLU A 328 33.08 -51.28 -10.46
C GLU A 328 32.56 -50.18 -9.53
N PHE A 329 31.29 -49.76 -9.69
CA PHE A 329 30.68 -48.74 -8.85
C PHE A 329 30.39 -49.24 -7.42
N LYS A 330 30.34 -50.55 -7.19
CA LYS A 330 30.11 -51.13 -5.84
C LYS A 330 31.30 -50.92 -4.89
N ALA A 331 32.50 -50.70 -5.43
CA ALA A 331 33.73 -50.52 -4.65
C ALA A 331 34.00 -49.06 -4.27
N ILE A 332 33.16 -48.12 -4.71
CA ILE A 332 33.36 -46.68 -4.54
C ILE A 332 33.12 -46.27 -3.09
N LYS A 333 34.01 -45.42 -2.59
CA LYS A 333 33.92 -44.83 -1.24
C LYS A 333 33.97 -43.31 -1.24
N ASN A 334 34.46 -42.70 -2.32
CA ASN A 334 34.61 -41.26 -2.42
C ASN A 334 33.86 -40.71 -3.64
N LEU A 335 33.09 -39.63 -3.46
CA LEU A 335 32.31 -39.00 -4.52
C LEU A 335 32.65 -37.51 -4.64
N ASN A 336 33.07 -37.08 -5.82
CA ASN A 336 33.29 -35.68 -6.16
C ASN A 336 32.19 -35.20 -7.12
N VAL A 337 31.37 -34.26 -6.67
CA VAL A 337 30.21 -33.74 -7.41
C VAL A 337 30.51 -32.36 -7.99
N SER A 338 30.41 -32.26 -9.32
CA SER A 338 30.51 -31.01 -10.08
C SER A 338 29.31 -30.89 -11.02
N VAL A 339 28.13 -30.69 -10.43
CA VAL A 339 26.82 -30.67 -11.11
C VAL A 339 26.17 -29.27 -11.01
N GLY A 340 26.99 -28.24 -10.74
CA GLY A 340 26.56 -26.85 -10.61
C GLY A 340 25.92 -26.31 -11.89
N ALA A 341 25.36 -25.09 -11.81
CA ALA A 341 24.65 -24.41 -12.89
C ALA A 341 25.33 -24.61 -14.25
N VAL A 342 24.91 -25.67 -14.96
CA VAL A 342 25.37 -26.00 -16.30
C VAL A 342 25.20 -24.73 -17.11
N ASP A 343 26.23 -24.29 -17.84
CA ASP A 343 26.17 -23.11 -18.72
C ASP A 343 24.84 -23.14 -19.48
N SER A 344 23.85 -22.44 -18.94
CA SER A 344 22.73 -22.00 -19.70
C SER A 344 23.22 -20.64 -20.17
N ASP A 345 23.31 -20.45 -21.48
CA ASP A 345 23.45 -19.12 -22.10
C ASP A 345 22.24 -18.20 -21.74
N PHE A 346 21.45 -18.55 -20.70
CA PHE A 346 20.05 -18.19 -20.46
C PHE A 346 19.78 -17.71 -19.04
N GLY A 347 20.79 -17.52 -18.18
CA GLY A 347 20.65 -16.89 -16.85
C GLY A 347 19.83 -17.66 -15.80
N ASP A 348 18.91 -18.54 -16.20
CA ASP A 348 18.22 -19.50 -15.35
C ASP A 348 19.10 -20.76 -15.28
N GLY A 349 20.04 -20.76 -14.33
CA GLY A 349 20.70 -21.98 -13.91
C GLY A 349 19.64 -22.91 -13.34
N SER A 350 19.07 -23.81 -14.16
CA SER A 350 18.17 -24.85 -13.66
C SER A 350 18.94 -25.65 -12.62
N ILE A 351 18.68 -25.38 -11.34
CA ILE A 351 19.36 -26.04 -10.22
C ILE A 351 19.01 -27.52 -10.35
N MET A 352 19.98 -28.32 -10.81
CA MET A 352 19.82 -29.76 -10.89
C MET A 352 19.88 -30.30 -9.47
N TYR A 353 18.76 -30.81 -8.98
CA TYR A 353 18.73 -31.46 -7.67
C TYR A 353 19.35 -32.85 -7.80
N THR A 354 20.49 -33.06 -7.13
CA THR A 354 21.15 -34.36 -7.12
C THR A 354 20.82 -35.09 -5.82
N GLU A 355 20.35 -36.32 -5.92
CA GLU A 355 20.13 -37.21 -4.78
C GLU A 355 21.08 -38.40 -4.88
N TYR A 356 21.62 -38.82 -3.74
CA TYR A 356 22.37 -40.05 -3.60
C TYR A 356 21.71 -40.93 -2.56
N ILE A 357 21.32 -42.14 -2.95
CA ILE A 357 20.63 -43.11 -2.10
C ILE A 357 21.52 -44.34 -1.95
N VAL A 358 21.87 -44.68 -0.71
CA VAL A 358 22.66 -45.89 -0.42
C VAL A 358 21.86 -47.14 -0.82
N SER A 359 22.42 -47.95 -1.72
CA SER A 359 21.82 -49.17 -2.26
C SER A 359 22.88 -50.13 -2.80
N ASP A 360 22.64 -51.43 -2.64
CA ASP A 360 23.49 -52.51 -3.15
C ASP A 360 23.46 -52.68 -4.68
N THR A 361 22.58 -51.93 -5.36
CA THR A 361 22.34 -52.02 -6.80
C THR A 361 22.69 -50.70 -7.49
N PRO A 362 23.95 -50.54 -7.94
CA PRO A 362 24.38 -49.32 -8.57
C PRO A 362 23.61 -48.98 -9.84
N ARG A 363 22.95 -47.83 -9.85
CA ARG A 363 22.24 -47.29 -11.01
C ARG A 363 22.08 -45.79 -10.85
N TYR A 364 21.78 -45.10 -11.93
CA TYR A 364 21.29 -43.73 -11.85
C TYR A 364 19.98 -43.57 -12.62
N GLU A 365 19.17 -42.64 -12.15
CA GLU A 365 17.93 -42.21 -12.78
C GLU A 365 18.06 -40.71 -13.01
N ILE A 366 18.05 -40.29 -14.27
CA ILE A 366 18.01 -38.87 -14.62
C ILE A 366 16.65 -38.54 -15.20
N ASP A 367 16.03 -37.52 -14.63
CA ASP A 367 14.74 -37.02 -15.01
C ASP A 367 14.89 -35.61 -15.55
N THR A 368 14.96 -35.51 -16.87
CA THR A 368 15.24 -34.27 -17.60
C THR A 368 14.57 -34.29 -18.97
N ILE A 369 14.58 -33.14 -19.66
CA ILE A 369 14.12 -33.05 -21.04
C ILE A 369 15.07 -33.87 -21.92
N ARG A 370 14.50 -34.76 -22.73
CA ARG A 370 15.24 -35.71 -23.56
C ARG A 370 16.39 -35.04 -24.32
N GLY A 371 17.62 -35.50 -24.06
CA GLY A 371 18.83 -35.03 -24.74
C GLY A 371 19.46 -33.75 -24.17
N SER A 372 18.91 -33.16 -23.12
CA SER A 372 19.44 -31.91 -22.53
C SER A 372 20.70 -32.14 -21.71
N TYR A 373 20.65 -33.11 -20.79
CA TYR A 373 21.74 -33.39 -19.87
C TYR A 373 22.03 -34.89 -19.78
N THR A 374 23.31 -35.24 -19.69
CA THR A 374 23.79 -36.59 -19.48
C THR A 374 24.85 -36.60 -18.37
N PRO A 375 24.67 -37.42 -17.31
CA PRO A 375 25.67 -37.52 -16.27
C PRO A 375 26.86 -38.33 -16.78
N LYS A 376 28.07 -37.85 -16.49
CA LYS A 376 29.33 -38.52 -16.81
C LYS A 376 30.05 -38.87 -15.52
N PHE A 377 30.27 -40.16 -15.33
CA PHE A 377 30.99 -40.73 -14.21
C PHE A 377 32.39 -41.11 -14.68
N VAL A 378 33.43 -40.52 -14.08
CA VAL A 378 34.83 -40.90 -14.30
C VAL A 378 35.33 -41.57 -13.03
N ILE A 379 35.64 -42.87 -13.13
CA ILE A 379 36.08 -43.69 -11.99
C ILE A 379 37.60 -43.71 -11.94
N ASN A 380 38.17 -43.30 -10.81
CA ASN A 380 39.60 -43.34 -10.52
C ASN A 380 39.82 -44.09 -9.21
N GLY A 381 39.96 -45.42 -9.30
CA GLY A 381 40.10 -46.27 -8.11
C GLY A 381 38.81 -46.32 -7.29
N ASP A 382 38.86 -45.84 -6.03
CA ASP A 382 37.71 -45.79 -5.12
C ASP A 382 36.92 -44.46 -5.18
N THR A 383 37.35 -43.57 -6.08
CA THR A 383 36.82 -42.21 -6.20
C THR A 383 36.11 -42.04 -7.54
N VAL A 384 34.90 -41.47 -7.50
CA VAL A 384 34.14 -41.08 -8.69
C VAL A 384 34.06 -39.58 -8.82
N GLU A 385 34.38 -39.08 -10.02
CA GLU A 385 34.09 -37.71 -10.41
C GLU A 385 32.81 -37.68 -11.26
N LEU A 386 31.79 -37.00 -10.72
CA LEU A 386 30.51 -36.77 -11.37
C LEU A 386 30.51 -35.37 -12.00
N THR A 387 30.31 -35.35 -13.31
CA THR A 387 30.14 -34.13 -14.11
C THR A 387 28.89 -34.24 -14.97
N MET A 388 28.31 -33.10 -15.35
CA MET A 388 27.21 -33.07 -16.31
C MET A 388 27.73 -32.68 -17.70
N ALA A 389 27.34 -33.44 -18.71
CA ALA A 389 27.53 -33.10 -20.12
C ALA A 389 26.17 -32.78 -20.77
N GLY A 390 26.17 -31.97 -21.82
CA GLY A 390 24.95 -31.65 -22.59
C GLY A 390 24.76 -30.15 -22.79
N LYS A 391 23.72 -29.78 -23.55
CA LYS A 391 23.34 -28.39 -23.81
C LYS A 391 21.94 -28.19 -23.26
N GLY A 392 21.76 -27.17 -22.40
CA GLY A 392 20.45 -26.88 -21.81
C GLY A 392 19.37 -26.63 -22.87
N ASP A 393 18.15 -27.11 -22.61
CA ASP A 393 16.98 -26.83 -23.43
C ASP A 393 16.22 -25.61 -22.87
N LYS A 394 15.70 -24.75 -23.75
CA LYS A 394 14.89 -23.57 -23.39
C LYS A 394 13.74 -23.88 -22.45
N ARG A 395 13.22 -25.10 -22.54
CA ARG A 395 12.08 -25.60 -21.78
C ARG A 395 12.45 -26.01 -20.36
N ASN A 396 13.74 -26.14 -20.04
CA ASN A 396 14.21 -26.44 -18.68
C ASN A 396 13.82 -25.35 -17.66
N ARG A 397 13.45 -24.15 -18.10
CA ARG A 397 12.86 -23.11 -17.22
C ARG A 397 11.51 -23.52 -16.60
N TYR A 398 10.78 -24.45 -17.24
CA TYR A 398 9.46 -24.90 -16.79
C TYR A 398 9.52 -26.22 -16.00
N VAL A 399 10.66 -26.92 -16.01
CA VAL A 399 10.82 -28.23 -15.38
C VAL A 399 12.16 -28.34 -14.65
N GLN A 400 12.11 -28.66 -13.36
CA GLN A 400 13.32 -28.94 -12.59
C GLN A 400 13.88 -30.31 -12.97
N SER A 401 15.13 -30.35 -13.41
CA SER A 401 15.82 -31.61 -13.70
C SER A 401 16.31 -32.25 -12.40
N LYS A 402 16.12 -33.56 -12.26
CA LYS A 402 16.50 -34.32 -11.07
C LYS A 402 17.42 -35.47 -11.46
N LEU A 403 18.52 -35.63 -10.73
CA LEU A 403 19.44 -36.76 -10.88
C LEU A 403 19.45 -37.56 -9.58
N THR A 404 19.03 -38.81 -9.62
CA THR A 404 19.09 -39.74 -8.48
C THR A 404 20.10 -40.83 -8.74
N ILE A 405 21.08 -40.97 -7.85
CA ILE A 405 22.15 -41.95 -7.93
C ILE A 405 21.93 -42.98 -6.83
N TYR A 406 22.00 -44.25 -7.18
CA TYR A 406 21.97 -45.37 -6.26
C TYR A 406 23.35 -46.01 -6.26
N GLY A 407 23.94 -46.19 -5.08
CA GLY A 407 25.30 -46.73 -4.96
C GLY A 407 25.69 -47.08 -3.52
N PRO A 408 26.93 -47.54 -3.29
CA PRO A 408 27.38 -47.95 -1.97
C PRO A 408 27.46 -46.79 -0.98
N ALA A 409 27.58 -47.13 0.30
CA ALA A 409 27.85 -46.21 1.39
C ALA A 409 29.18 -45.45 1.17
N LEU A 410 29.20 -44.13 1.39
CA LEU A 410 30.34 -43.27 1.05
C LEU A 410 31.06 -42.80 2.30
N ASN A 411 32.39 -42.78 2.26
CA ASN A 411 33.24 -42.26 3.33
C ASN A 411 33.51 -40.77 3.15
N THR A 412 33.70 -40.32 1.89
CA THR A 412 34.02 -38.93 1.59
C THR A 412 33.13 -38.40 0.46
N VAL A 413 32.56 -37.22 0.67
CA VAL A 413 31.78 -36.52 -0.35
C VAL A 413 32.34 -35.11 -0.50
N THR A 414 32.78 -34.78 -1.71
CA THR A 414 33.25 -33.43 -2.06
C THR A 414 32.26 -32.78 -3.03
N VAL A 415 31.59 -31.71 -2.63
CA VAL A 415 30.65 -30.98 -3.50
C VAL A 415 31.33 -29.71 -3.99
N LYS A 416 31.90 -29.75 -5.20
CA LYS A 416 32.58 -28.59 -5.81
C LYS A 416 31.58 -27.53 -6.27
N SER A 417 30.43 -27.95 -6.80
CA SER A 417 29.37 -27.07 -7.31
C SER A 417 28.05 -27.82 -7.42
N GLY A 418 26.93 -27.14 -7.16
CA GLY A 418 25.58 -27.72 -7.21
C GLY A 418 25.11 -28.24 -5.84
N SER A 419 23.94 -28.86 -5.81
CA SER A 419 23.35 -29.42 -4.58
C SER A 419 23.35 -30.95 -4.59
N LEU A 420 23.64 -31.55 -3.44
CA LEU A 420 23.57 -32.99 -3.23
C LEU A 420 22.79 -33.32 -1.95
N HIS A 421 21.78 -34.17 -2.08
CA HIS A 421 21.05 -34.74 -0.95
C HIS A 421 21.44 -36.21 -0.76
N TYR A 422 22.06 -36.52 0.38
CA TYR A 422 22.55 -37.86 0.71
C TYR A 422 21.59 -38.59 1.67
N TYR A 423 21.12 -39.76 1.27
CA TYR A 423 20.22 -40.60 2.04
C TYR A 423 20.93 -41.88 2.48
N ASN A 424 21.08 -42.05 3.79
CA ASN A 424 21.63 -43.27 4.38
C ASN A 424 20.73 -43.80 5.50
N LYS A 425 20.42 -45.10 5.44
CA LYS A 425 19.61 -45.78 6.48
C LYS A 425 20.47 -46.40 7.57
N GLU A 426 21.73 -46.68 7.27
CA GLU A 426 22.65 -47.34 8.19
C GLU A 426 23.58 -46.33 8.83
N LYS A 427 24.00 -46.62 10.07
CA LYS A 427 24.92 -45.76 10.80
C LYS A 427 26.32 -45.85 10.19
N GLN A 428 26.81 -44.73 9.64
CA GLN A 428 28.13 -44.65 9.02
C GLN A 428 28.85 -43.33 9.38
N ASP A 429 30.17 -43.35 9.31
CA ASP A 429 31.00 -42.14 9.36
C ASP A 429 31.13 -41.52 7.97
N ILE A 430 31.05 -40.19 7.88
CA ILE A 430 31.13 -39.46 6.60
C ILE A 430 31.96 -38.19 6.73
N SER A 431 32.77 -37.92 5.73
CA SER A 431 33.51 -36.67 5.58
C SER A 431 32.94 -35.87 4.42
N VAL A 432 32.42 -34.68 4.69
CA VAL A 432 31.84 -33.78 3.68
C VAL A 432 32.73 -32.57 3.51
N ILE A 433 33.14 -32.30 2.27
CA ILE A 433 34.05 -31.21 1.94
C ILE A 433 33.40 -30.34 0.86
N ILE A 434 33.22 -29.06 1.17
CA ILE A 434 32.84 -28.05 0.17
C ILE A 434 34.04 -27.13 -0.03
N PRO A 435 34.78 -27.27 -1.14
CA PRO A 435 35.93 -26.42 -1.44
C PRO A 435 35.47 -25.01 -1.85
N SER A 436 36.43 -24.08 -1.95
CA SER A 436 36.14 -22.71 -2.39
C SER A 436 35.43 -22.71 -3.75
N GLY A 437 34.25 -22.09 -3.82
CA GLY A 437 33.49 -21.96 -5.06
C GLY A 437 34.27 -21.20 -6.14
N GLN A 438 33.97 -21.48 -7.41
CA GLN A 438 34.46 -20.64 -8.49
C GLN A 438 33.61 -19.36 -8.55
N ALA A 439 34.24 -18.20 -8.46
CA ALA A 439 33.54 -16.93 -8.68
C ALA A 439 33.08 -16.87 -10.14
N ARG A 440 31.76 -16.85 -10.38
CA ARG A 440 31.22 -16.53 -11.70
C ARG A 440 30.96 -15.03 -11.73
N ALA A 441 31.64 -14.33 -12.63
CA ALA A 441 31.24 -12.98 -13.00
C ALA A 441 29.96 -13.08 -13.84
N VAL A 442 28.80 -12.97 -13.20
CA VAL A 442 27.56 -12.67 -13.91
C VAL A 442 27.54 -11.15 -14.09
N GLU A 443 27.17 -10.63 -15.27
CA GLU A 443 27.20 -9.18 -15.56
C GLU A 443 26.49 -8.39 -14.45
N GLY A 444 27.29 -7.71 -13.60
CA GLY A 444 26.81 -6.89 -12.49
C GLY A 444 26.73 -7.54 -11.10
N TYR A 445 26.91 -8.86 -10.95
CA TYR A 445 26.93 -9.54 -9.64
C TYR A 445 27.93 -10.72 -9.65
N ALA A 446 28.90 -10.71 -8.74
CA ALA A 446 29.80 -11.85 -8.54
C ALA A 446 29.10 -12.87 -7.65
N ASP A 447 28.43 -13.85 -8.24
CA ASP A 447 27.85 -14.96 -7.49
C ASP A 447 28.91 -16.06 -7.30
N VAL A 448 29.18 -16.42 -6.04
CA VAL A 448 30.07 -17.51 -5.72
C VAL A 448 29.24 -18.78 -5.81
N VAL A 449 29.39 -19.53 -6.91
CA VAL A 449 28.72 -20.82 -7.07
C VAL A 449 29.38 -21.82 -6.11
N SER A 450 28.89 -21.86 -4.87
CA SER A 450 29.31 -22.81 -3.85
C SER A 450 28.48 -24.09 -3.94
N GLY A 451 29.02 -25.19 -3.40
CA GLY A 451 28.28 -26.43 -3.26
C GLY A 451 27.30 -26.37 -2.09
N SER A 452 26.22 -27.15 -2.16
CA SER A 452 25.37 -27.47 -1.02
C SER A 452 25.23 -28.98 -0.81
N PHE A 453 25.18 -29.40 0.45
CA PHE A 453 25.03 -30.78 0.87
C PHE A 453 23.96 -30.87 1.96
N ASP A 454 22.97 -31.72 1.76
CA ASP A 454 22.03 -32.13 2.81
C ASP A 454 22.17 -33.63 3.05
N ALA A 455 22.02 -34.09 4.29
CA ALA A 455 21.88 -35.50 4.57
C ALA A 455 20.71 -35.83 5.50
N THR A 456 20.09 -36.98 5.22
CA THR A 456 19.06 -37.61 6.03
C THR A 456 19.51 -39.01 6.41
N GLY A 457 19.45 -39.35 7.70
CA GLY A 457 19.92 -40.66 8.17
C GLY A 457 20.52 -40.68 9.57
N SER A 458 21.28 -41.72 9.86
CA SER A 458 22.06 -41.86 11.10
C SER A 458 23.55 -41.86 10.80
N PHE A 459 24.32 -41.04 11.50
CA PHE A 459 25.76 -40.90 11.30
C PHE A 459 26.51 -41.03 12.62
N GLY A 460 27.64 -41.75 12.60
CA GLY A 460 28.56 -41.85 13.73
C GLY A 460 29.38 -40.57 13.88
N ALA A 461 30.51 -40.51 13.19
CA ALA A 461 31.35 -39.33 13.06
C ALA A 461 31.12 -38.61 11.73
N VAL A 462 30.78 -37.33 11.80
CA VAL A 462 30.64 -36.44 10.65
C VAL A 462 31.78 -35.43 10.66
N ASN A 463 32.63 -35.47 9.65
CA ASN A 463 33.67 -34.46 9.42
C ASN A 463 33.20 -33.49 8.34
N ALA A 464 32.65 -32.35 8.74
CA ALA A 464 32.12 -31.34 7.82
C ALA A 464 33.11 -30.19 7.67
N SER A 465 33.55 -29.90 6.44
CA SER A 465 34.46 -28.81 6.13
C SER A 465 33.90 -27.92 5.04
N THR A 466 33.73 -26.62 5.32
CA THR A 466 33.28 -25.62 4.35
C THR A 466 34.36 -24.58 4.05
N GLN A 467 34.39 -24.12 2.81
CA GLN A 467 35.17 -22.98 2.35
C GLN A 467 34.25 -22.05 1.54
N GLN A 468 34.36 -20.73 1.75
CA GLN A 468 33.68 -19.67 0.98
C GLN A 468 32.23 -19.99 0.51
N ALA A 469 31.23 -19.56 1.29
CA ALA A 469 29.80 -19.64 0.95
C ALA A 469 29.19 -21.06 0.79
N GLY A 470 29.90 -22.13 1.17
CA GLY A 470 29.36 -23.50 1.14
C GLY A 470 28.26 -23.76 2.17
N LEU A 471 27.31 -24.65 1.83
CA LEU A 471 26.19 -25.02 2.71
C LEU A 471 26.21 -26.52 3.04
N ILE A 472 26.25 -26.90 4.32
CA ILE A 472 26.14 -28.30 4.77
C ILE A 472 25.01 -28.42 5.80
N THR A 473 24.04 -29.29 5.59
CA THR A 473 22.89 -29.49 6.49
C THR A 473 22.70 -30.95 6.88
N PHE A 474 22.46 -31.17 8.18
CA PHE A 474 22.15 -32.47 8.79
C PHE A 474 20.90 -32.36 9.68
N ASN A 475 19.97 -31.48 9.33
CA ASN A 475 18.80 -31.17 10.17
C ASN A 475 17.88 -32.39 10.35
N ASN A 476 17.79 -33.23 9.32
CA ASN A 476 16.99 -34.45 9.33
C ASN A 476 17.84 -35.70 9.62
N ALA A 477 19.00 -35.54 10.26
CA ALA A 477 19.91 -36.63 10.57
C ALA A 477 20.27 -36.69 12.06
N THR A 478 20.47 -37.90 12.59
CA THR A 478 21.03 -38.11 13.93
C THR A 478 22.54 -38.23 13.82
N VAL A 479 23.29 -37.34 14.48
CA VAL A 479 24.76 -37.30 14.41
C VAL A 479 25.34 -37.53 15.80
N GLU A 480 26.21 -38.53 15.99
CA GLU A 480 26.86 -38.73 17.29
C GLU A 480 27.99 -37.73 17.52
N THR A 481 28.91 -37.60 16.58
CA THR A 481 30.03 -36.66 16.69
C THR A 481 30.09 -35.79 15.45
N LEU A 482 29.94 -34.48 15.62
CA LEU A 482 30.10 -33.50 14.55
C LEU A 482 31.43 -32.75 14.72
N ASN A 483 32.34 -32.96 13.77
CA ASN A 483 33.58 -32.19 13.63
C ASN A 483 33.37 -31.17 12.50
N ALA A 484 33.06 -29.93 12.87
CA ALA A 484 32.78 -28.83 11.96
C ALA A 484 34.02 -27.93 11.79
N LYS A 485 34.51 -27.82 10.56
CA LYS A 485 35.61 -26.92 10.19
C LYS A 485 35.07 -25.83 9.26
N LEU A 486 34.98 -24.60 9.74
CA LEU A 486 34.41 -23.47 9.01
C LEU A 486 35.50 -22.48 8.57
N ASN A 487 35.73 -22.43 7.25
CA ASN A 487 36.57 -21.44 6.55
C ASN A 487 35.75 -20.64 5.51
N GLY A 488 34.48 -20.39 5.84
CA GLY A 488 33.48 -19.65 5.07
C GLY A 488 32.23 -20.50 4.83
N GLY A 489 31.04 -19.93 5.00
CA GLY A 489 29.75 -20.60 4.74
C GLY A 489 29.04 -21.14 5.99
N TYR A 490 28.02 -21.97 5.76
CA TYR A 490 27.04 -22.38 6.75
C TYR A 490 27.04 -23.90 6.96
N ILE A 491 27.07 -24.32 8.22
CA ILE A 491 26.84 -25.72 8.63
C ILE A 491 25.66 -25.75 9.59
N ALA A 492 24.67 -26.61 9.35
CA ALA A 492 23.61 -26.88 10.31
C ALA A 492 23.45 -28.36 10.61
N ALA A 493 23.05 -28.66 11.84
CA ALA A 493 22.69 -30.00 12.28
C ALA A 493 21.53 -29.95 13.28
N GLY A 494 20.78 -31.05 13.37
CA GLY A 494 19.78 -31.24 14.41
C GLY A 494 20.42 -31.44 15.80
N VAL A 495 20.09 -32.56 16.44
CA VAL A 495 20.66 -32.92 17.74
C VAL A 495 21.97 -33.69 17.56
N VAL A 496 23.05 -33.22 18.20
CA VAL A 496 24.36 -33.89 18.18
C VAL A 496 24.79 -34.33 19.58
N ARG A 497 25.50 -35.45 19.72
CA ARG A 497 26.00 -35.89 21.04
C ARG A 497 27.28 -35.16 21.43
N ASN A 498 28.26 -35.11 20.53
CA ASN A 498 29.54 -34.44 20.69
C ASN A 498 29.74 -33.42 19.57
N LEU A 499 30.23 -32.24 19.92
CA LEU A 499 30.51 -31.16 18.98
C LEU A 499 31.96 -30.71 19.08
N SER A 500 32.65 -30.69 17.95
CA SER A 500 33.98 -30.10 17.78
C SER A 500 33.92 -29.08 16.66
N VAL A 501 34.34 -27.84 16.95
CA VAL A 501 34.25 -26.72 16.04
C VAL A 501 35.64 -26.10 15.88
N VAL A 502 36.05 -25.94 14.62
CA VAL A 502 37.26 -25.20 14.25
C VAL A 502 36.82 -24.07 13.32
N GLN A 503 36.90 -22.84 13.81
CA GLN A 503 36.63 -21.63 13.04
C GLN A 503 37.95 -20.89 12.77
N SER A 504 38.18 -20.51 11.51
CA SER A 504 39.33 -19.69 11.12
C SER A 504 39.25 -18.27 11.70
N ASP A 505 40.37 -17.78 12.21
CA ASP A 505 40.56 -16.39 12.66
C ASP A 505 40.65 -15.39 11.49
N ILE A 506 40.77 -15.88 10.25
CA ILE A 506 40.82 -15.09 9.02
C ILE A 506 39.41 -15.02 8.42
N CYS A 507 38.83 -13.82 8.37
CA CYS A 507 37.51 -13.58 7.80
C CYS A 507 37.56 -13.57 6.25
N PRO A 508 36.57 -14.18 5.56
CA PRO A 508 36.39 -13.98 4.12
C PRO A 508 36.10 -12.50 3.79
N ALA A 509 36.49 -12.07 2.58
CA ALA A 509 36.60 -10.65 2.20
C ALA A 509 35.28 -9.84 2.25
N ASN A 510 34.12 -10.48 2.31
CA ASN A 510 32.81 -9.85 2.44
C ASN A 510 32.16 -10.25 3.78
N LYS A 511 32.00 -9.27 4.68
CA LYS A 511 31.41 -9.45 6.03
C LYS A 511 29.88 -9.47 6.05
N GLU A 512 29.22 -9.30 4.91
CA GLU A 512 27.75 -9.26 4.83
C GLU A 512 27.21 -10.53 4.17
N GLY A 513 26.32 -11.24 4.87
CA GLY A 513 25.57 -12.36 4.31
C GLY A 513 26.28 -13.72 4.28
N SER A 514 26.01 -14.52 3.22
CA SER A 514 26.17 -15.99 3.12
C SER A 514 27.60 -16.51 3.30
N GLN A 515 28.55 -15.59 3.39
CA GLN A 515 29.98 -15.87 3.41
C GLN A 515 30.57 -15.90 4.83
N SER A 516 29.82 -15.49 5.86
CA SER A 516 30.25 -15.59 7.26
C SER A 516 30.33 -17.06 7.74
N ASN A 517 31.19 -17.35 8.72
CA ASN A 517 31.29 -18.70 9.31
C ASN A 517 30.11 -18.94 10.25
N ARG A 518 29.04 -19.60 9.82
CA ARG A 518 27.89 -19.85 10.69
C ARG A 518 27.68 -21.34 10.92
N LEU A 519 27.63 -21.74 12.19
CA LEU A 519 27.30 -23.10 12.61
C LEU A 519 26.03 -23.03 13.46
N VAL A 520 25.00 -23.80 13.10
CA VAL A 520 23.75 -23.89 13.86
C VAL A 520 23.48 -25.34 14.25
N VAL A 521 23.32 -25.58 15.54
CA VAL A 521 23.00 -26.92 16.06
C VAL A 521 21.79 -26.81 16.97
N GLN A 522 20.78 -27.66 16.76
CA GLN A 522 19.53 -27.56 17.54
C GLN A 522 19.76 -27.86 19.03
N ALA A 523 20.58 -28.87 19.34
CA ALA A 523 21.01 -29.18 20.71
C ALA A 523 22.29 -30.01 20.72
N VAL A 524 23.10 -29.84 21.77
CA VAL A 524 24.26 -30.68 22.07
C VAL A 524 23.98 -31.46 23.35
N VAL A 525 24.09 -32.80 23.31
CA VAL A 525 23.81 -33.65 24.48
C VAL A 525 24.91 -33.54 25.54
N SER A 526 26.15 -33.35 25.12
CA SER A 526 27.28 -33.15 26.03
C SER A 526 27.29 -31.75 26.64
N GLU A 527 27.63 -31.65 27.93
CA GLU A 527 27.74 -30.36 28.64
C GLU A 527 28.91 -29.50 28.14
N SER A 528 29.86 -30.10 27.43
CA SER A 528 31.02 -29.42 26.84
C SER A 528 31.18 -29.74 25.37
N MET A 529 31.78 -28.81 24.63
CA MET A 529 32.16 -28.93 23.23
C MET A 529 33.63 -28.54 23.06
N MET A 530 34.26 -29.03 21.99
CA MET A 530 35.59 -28.56 21.59
C MET A 530 35.42 -27.35 20.66
N TYR A 531 36.06 -26.23 20.96
CA TYR A 531 36.06 -25.02 20.14
C TYR A 531 37.50 -24.53 19.97
N ASN A 532 38.01 -24.52 18.74
CA ASN A 532 39.40 -24.18 18.40
C ASN A 532 40.40 -24.90 19.33
N ASP A 533 40.28 -26.23 19.42
CA ASP A 533 41.10 -27.14 20.23
C ASP A 533 41.03 -26.92 21.75
N LYS A 534 40.05 -26.14 22.24
CA LYS A 534 39.80 -25.93 23.68
C LYS A 534 38.45 -26.50 24.08
N GLN A 535 38.40 -27.17 25.23
CA GLN A 535 37.15 -27.63 25.82
C GLN A 535 36.41 -26.45 26.46
N VAL A 536 35.19 -26.18 26.02
CA VAL A 536 34.33 -25.09 26.50
C VAL A 536 32.93 -25.63 26.82
N ALA A 537 32.15 -24.91 27.63
CA ALA A 537 30.75 -25.27 27.85
C ALA A 537 29.96 -25.21 26.53
N ALA A 538 29.04 -26.15 26.31
CA ALA A 538 28.18 -26.20 25.13
C ALA A 538 27.13 -25.08 25.18
N LYS A 539 27.50 -23.89 24.68
CA LYS A 539 26.63 -22.70 24.58
C LYS A 539 26.91 -21.95 23.29
N THR A 540 26.00 -21.06 22.91
CA THR A 540 26.22 -20.16 21.77
C THR A 540 27.50 -19.33 21.96
N MET A 541 28.34 -19.32 20.94
CA MET A 541 29.60 -18.59 20.88
C MET A 541 29.62 -17.70 19.65
N SER A 542 29.93 -16.42 19.85
CA SER A 542 30.15 -15.47 18.75
C SER A 542 31.65 -15.16 18.67
N GLY A 543 32.23 -15.36 17.49
CA GLY A 543 33.64 -15.10 17.18
C GLY A 543 33.78 -13.93 16.20
N GLN A 544 35.02 -13.48 15.98
CA GLN A 544 35.30 -12.30 15.15
C GLN A 544 34.87 -12.46 13.67
N CYS A 545 34.80 -13.70 13.17
CA CYS A 545 34.50 -14.01 11.77
C CYS A 545 33.24 -14.89 11.60
N GLY A 546 32.43 -15.07 12.65
CA GLY A 546 31.22 -15.88 12.57
C GLY A 546 30.70 -16.38 13.91
N GLU A 547 29.61 -17.15 13.89
CA GLU A 547 28.86 -17.55 15.08
C GLU A 547 28.60 -19.06 15.11
N THR A 548 28.62 -19.63 16.30
CA THR A 548 28.19 -21.00 16.61
C THR A 548 26.98 -20.92 17.53
N ILE A 549 25.81 -21.31 17.04
CA ILE A 549 24.52 -21.20 17.74
C ILE A 549 24.10 -22.59 18.19
N ILE A 550 23.73 -22.72 19.47
CA ILE A 550 23.16 -23.95 20.03
C ILE A 550 21.75 -23.63 20.55
N GLY A 551 20.71 -24.18 19.91
CA GLY A 551 19.30 -23.96 20.25
C GLY A 551 18.36 -23.91 19.04
N SER A 552 17.05 -23.76 19.27
CA SER A 552 16.07 -23.60 18.19
C SER A 552 16.16 -22.23 17.54
N GLU A 553 16.30 -22.22 16.22
CA GLU A 553 16.31 -21.04 15.36
C GLU A 553 14.89 -20.47 15.21
N SER A 554 14.27 -20.06 16.32
CA SER A 554 13.02 -19.27 16.32
C SER A 554 13.24 -17.78 16.59
N ASP A 555 14.49 -17.34 16.73
CA ASP A 555 14.82 -15.95 17.07
C ASP A 555 15.67 -15.22 16.01
N TYR A 556 16.16 -15.88 14.95
CA TYR A 556 17.01 -15.22 13.93
C TYR A 556 16.86 -15.81 12.51
N ASP A 557 15.92 -15.22 11.75
CA ASP A 557 15.83 -15.12 10.28
C ASP A 557 16.45 -16.26 9.43
N ILE A 558 15.62 -17.26 9.09
CA ILE A 558 15.86 -18.17 7.94
C ILE A 558 15.30 -17.57 6.63
N GLU A 559 14.54 -16.46 6.67
CA GLU A 559 13.92 -15.85 5.48
C GLU A 559 14.89 -15.10 4.55
N ARG A 560 16.20 -15.06 4.84
CA ARG A 560 17.18 -14.30 4.04
C ARG A 560 17.97 -15.10 3.01
N TYR A 561 17.72 -16.41 2.88
CA TYR A 561 18.49 -17.32 1.99
C TYR A 561 17.65 -18.24 1.08
N ASN A 562 16.35 -17.99 0.94
CA ASN A 562 15.53 -18.61 -0.12
C ASN A 562 15.23 -17.63 -1.23
#